data_AF-A0A2M8KI68-F1
#
_entry.id   AF-A0A2M8KI68-F1
#
_cell.length_a   1.000
_cell.length_b   1.000
_cell.length_c   1.000
_cell.angle_alpha   90.00
_cell.angle_beta   90.00
_cell.angle_gamma   90.00
#
_symmetry.space_group_name_H-M   'P 1'
#
loop_
_entity.id
_entity.type
_entity.pdbx_description
1 polymer ?
#
loop_
_entity_poly.entity_id
_entity_poly.type
_entity_poly.pdbx_seq_one_letter_code
_entity_poly.pdbx_strand_id
1 'polypeptide(L)' 'MKKDIHPQYYPKVKARCACGAVFEVGSTKENLEVEVCSACHPFYTGKGKLVDTTGRVDRFKKLVAKKEQVAKGKKGK' A
#
# COMPACT_ATOMS: atom_id res chain seq x y z
N MET A 1 -38.30 -4.61 -5.23
CA MET A 1 -38.29 -5.50 -4.04
C MET A 1 -39.57 -6.33 -4.03
N LYS A 2 -39.54 -7.60 -4.47
CA LYS A 2 -40.68 -8.50 -4.26
C LYS A 2 -40.55 -9.08 -2.84
N LYS A 3 -41.65 -9.07 -2.06
CA LYS A 3 -41.63 -9.30 -0.60
C LYS A 3 -41.15 -10.70 -0.17
N ASP A 4 -41.23 -11.70 -1.04
CA ASP A 4 -40.97 -13.10 -0.69
C ASP A 4 -39.68 -13.72 -1.26
N ILE A 5 -38.94 -13.00 -2.10
CA ILE A 5 -37.76 -13.56 -2.79
C ILE A 5 -36.48 -12.76 -2.55
N HIS A 6 -36.50 -11.77 -1.65
CA HIS A 6 -35.32 -10.95 -1.38
C HIS A 6 -34.92 -10.98 0.09
N PRO A 7 -33.64 -11.24 0.39
CA PRO A 7 -33.12 -11.17 1.74
C PRO A 7 -33.18 -9.72 2.26
N GLN A 8 -33.24 -9.58 3.59
CA GLN A 8 -33.24 -8.26 4.24
C GLN A 8 -31.99 -7.48 3.83
N TYR A 9 -32.22 -6.32 3.22
CA TYR A 9 -31.17 -5.44 2.74
C TYR A 9 -31.05 -4.26 3.71
N TYR A 10 -29.86 -4.09 4.29
CA TYR A 10 -29.55 -2.99 5.18
C TYR A 10 -28.83 -1.91 4.37
N PRO A 11 -29.44 -0.72 4.17
CA PRO A 11 -28.87 0.33 3.32
C PRO A 11 -27.69 1.07 3.96
N LYS A 12 -27.45 0.91 5.27
CA LYS A 12 -26.39 1.61 6.02
C LYS A 12 -25.60 0.65 6.90
N VAL A 13 -24.80 -0.21 6.29
CA VAL A 13 -23.88 -1.10 7.00
C VAL A 13 -22.51 -0.44 7.08
N LYS A 14 -21.91 -0.43 8.28
CA LYS A 14 -20.56 0.08 8.48
C LYS A 14 -19.55 -1.01 8.10
N ALA A 15 -18.92 -0.86 6.95
CA ALA A 15 -17.78 -1.67 6.55
C ALA A 15 -16.50 -1.10 7.17
N ARG A 16 -15.88 -1.85 8.09
CA ARG A 16 -14.64 -1.47 8.76
C ARG A 16 -13.44 -2.07 8.03
N CYS A 17 -12.52 -1.22 7.60
CA CYS A 17 -11.24 -1.64 7.05
C CYS A 17 -10.20 -1.83 8.16
N ALA A 18 -9.27 -2.78 8.01
CA ALA A 18 -8.09 -2.94 8.88
C ALA A 18 -7.24 -1.65 9.00
N CYS A 19 -7.34 -0.79 7.99
CA CYS A 19 -6.71 0.52 7.91
C CYS A 19 -7.42 1.64 8.71
N GLY A 20 -8.54 1.33 9.38
CA GLY A 20 -9.33 2.30 10.15
C GLY A 20 -10.37 3.08 9.33
N ALA A 21 -10.41 2.89 8.00
CA ALA A 21 -11.45 3.50 7.17
C ALA A 21 -12.82 2.82 7.41
N VAL A 22 -13.86 3.63 7.60
CA VAL A 22 -15.24 3.17 7.79
C VAL A 22 -16.06 3.62 6.59
N PHE A 23 -16.65 2.68 5.86
CA PHE A 23 -17.51 2.96 4.71
C PHE A 23 -18.96 2.62 5.06
N GLU A 24 -19.90 3.48 4.70
CA GLU A 24 -21.33 3.18 4.76
C GLU A 24 -21.73 2.53 3.44
N VAL A 25 -21.98 1.23 3.44
CA VAL A 25 -22.36 0.45 2.25
C VAL A 25 -23.66 -0.29 2.51
N GLY A 26 -24.46 -0.50 1.47
CA GLY A 26 -25.65 -1.34 1.58
C GLY A 26 -25.30 -2.82 1.47
N SER A 27 -25.67 -3.64 2.45
CA SER A 27 -25.39 -5.08 2.46
C SER A 27 -26.55 -5.87 3.07
N THR A 28 -26.62 -7.15 2.76
CA THR A 28 -27.53 -8.11 3.40
C THR A 28 -27.02 -8.60 4.76
N LYS A 29 -25.79 -8.22 5.15
CA LYS A 29 -25.17 -8.54 6.44
C LYS A 29 -25.00 -7.27 7.27
N GLU A 30 -25.26 -7.36 8.58
CA GLU A 30 -25.30 -6.22 9.50
C GLU A 30 -23.93 -5.59 9.77
N ASN A 31 -22.84 -6.36 9.68
CA ASN A 31 -21.46 -5.88 9.85
C ASN A 31 -20.55 -6.47 8.75
N LEU A 32 -19.67 -5.63 8.22
CA LEU A 32 -18.69 -6.00 7.21
C LEU A 32 -17.29 -5.65 7.72
N GLU A 33 -16.45 -6.65 7.91
CA GLU A 33 -15.03 -6.47 8.19
C GLU A 33 -14.26 -6.78 6.91
N VAL A 34 -13.43 -5.83 6.46
CA VAL A 34 -12.72 -5.91 5.18
C VAL A 34 -11.24 -5.65 5.41
N GLU A 35 -10.37 -6.47 4.84
CA GLU A 35 -8.92 -6.29 5.03
C GLU A 35 -8.32 -5.22 4.11
N VAL A 36 -8.92 -4.97 2.95
CA VAL A 36 -8.40 -4.04 1.95
C VAL A 36 -9.51 -3.15 1.42
N CYS A 37 -9.31 -1.83 1.49
CA CYS A 37 -10.24 -0.86 0.92
C CYS A 37 -9.58 0.01 -0.16
N SER A 38 -10.36 0.88 -0.79
CA SER A 38 -9.88 1.83 -1.80
C SER A 38 -8.75 2.74 -1.29
N ALA A 39 -8.70 3.03 0.01
CA ALA A 39 -7.63 3.83 0.59
C ALA A 39 -6.31 3.06 0.77
N CYS A 40 -6.32 1.72 0.69
CA CYS A 40 -5.16 0.89 1.02
C CYS A 40 -4.74 -0.08 -0.07
N HIS A 41 -5.59 -0.34 -1.07
CA HIS A 41 -5.19 -1.22 -2.15
C HIS A 41 -4.03 -0.57 -2.93
N PRO A 42 -2.90 -1.28 -3.13
CA PRO A 42 -1.72 -0.76 -3.84
C PRO A 42 -2.06 -0.13 -5.20
N PHE A 43 -3.12 -0.63 -5.86
CA PHE A 43 -3.68 -0.07 -7.08
C PHE A 43 -4.12 1.40 -6.95
N TYR A 44 -4.86 1.76 -5.90
CA TYR A 44 -5.38 3.12 -5.71
C TYR A 44 -4.33 4.06 -5.13
N THR A 45 -3.44 3.54 -4.28
CA THR A 45 -2.39 4.37 -3.66
C THR A 45 -1.26 4.74 -4.62
N GLY A 46 -1.24 4.20 -5.85
CA GLY A 46 -0.28 4.54 -6.91
C GLY A 46 1.17 4.16 -6.61
N LYS A 47 1.47 3.80 -5.36
CA LYS A 47 2.70 3.16 -4.91
C LYS A 47 2.59 1.69 -5.27
N GLY A 48 2.57 1.40 -6.59
CA GLY A 48 3.06 0.12 -7.05
C GLY A 48 4.37 -0.11 -6.32
N LYS A 49 4.54 -1.29 -5.71
CA LYS A 49 5.83 -1.68 -5.15
C LYS A 49 6.83 -1.40 -6.25
N LEU A 50 7.53 -0.27 -6.16
CA LEU A 50 8.78 -0.07 -6.86
C LEU A 50 9.60 -1.18 -6.24
N VAL A 51 9.60 -2.32 -6.92
CA VAL A 51 10.61 -3.34 -6.72
C VAL A 51 11.86 -2.57 -7.09
N ASP A 52 12.46 -1.95 -6.08
CA ASP A 52 13.75 -1.30 -6.14
C ASP A 52 14.69 -2.41 -6.59
N THR A 53 14.79 -2.54 -7.90
CA THR A 53 15.85 -3.25 -8.58
C THR A 53 17.08 -2.55 -8.09
N THR A 54 17.66 -3.09 -7.00
CA THR A 54 18.86 -2.57 -6.36
C THR A 54 19.95 -2.63 -7.42
N GLY A 55 20.03 -1.55 -8.17
CA GLY A 55 20.49 -1.61 -9.55
C GLY A 55 21.99 -1.55 -9.64
N ARG A 56 22.49 -1.65 -10.88
CA ARG A 56 23.87 -1.29 -11.23
C ARG A 56 24.22 0.13 -10.75
N VAL A 57 23.23 1.02 -10.67
CA VAL A 57 23.38 2.41 -10.20
C VAL A 57 23.78 2.45 -8.72
N ASP A 58 23.18 1.63 -7.85
CA ASP A 58 23.55 1.60 -6.43
C ASP A 58 24.95 1.00 -6.21
N ARG A 59 25.31 -0.05 -6.98
CA ARG A 59 26.67 -0.61 -6.99
C ARG A 59 27.70 0.40 -7.48
N PHE A 60 27.39 1.17 -8.52
CA PHE A 60 28.27 2.21 -9.04
C PHE A 60 28.46 3.34 -8.03
N LYS A 61 27.39 3.83 -7.38
CA LYS A 61 27.47 4.82 -6.30
C LYS A 61 28.39 4.35 -5.16
N LYS A 62 28.27 3.08 -4.75
CA LYS A 62 29.16 2.47 -3.72
C LYS A 62 30.62 2.41 -4.17
N LEU A 63 30.90 2.11 -5.43
CA LEU A 63 32.27 2.08 -5.97
C LEU A 63 32.90 3.48 -6.05
N VAL A 64 32.14 4.48 -6.49
CA VAL A 64 32.59 5.88 -6.55
C VAL A 64 32.88 6.40 -5.14
N ALA A 65 31.97 6.19 -4.19
CA ALA A 65 32.18 6.59 -2.80
C ALA A 65 33.44 5.95 -2.18
N LYS A 66 33.73 4.67 -2.47
CA LYS A 66 34.98 4.01 -2.04
C LYS A 66 36.22 4.63 -2.66
N LYS A 67 36.17 5.02 -3.95
CA LYS A 67 37.30 5.70 -4.61
C LYS A 67 37.59 7.08 -4.02
N GLU A 68 36.56 7.86 -3.69
CA GLU A 68 36.73 9.17 -3.06
C GLU A 68 37.38 9.08 -1.67
N GLN A 69 37.05 8.05 -0.89
CA GLN A 69 37.68 7.81 0.41
C GLN A 69 39.17 7.46 0.27
N VAL A 70 39.53 6.62 -0.70
CA VAL A 70 40.93 6.28 -1.00
C VAL A 70 41.71 7.50 -1.52
N ALA A 71 41.09 8.35 -2.32
CA ALA A 71 41.70 9.58 -2.81
C ALA A 71 41.96 10.61 -1.70
N LYS A 72 41.04 10.73 -0.72
CA LYS A 72 41.22 11.59 0.47
C LYS A 72 42.32 11.06 1.40
N GLY A 73 42.43 9.75 1.60
CA GLY A 73 43.50 9.14 2.40
C GLY A 73 44.91 9.32 1.82
N LYS A 74 45.03 9.46 0.49
CA LYS A 74 46.32 9.75 -0.19
C LYS A 74 46.72 11.23 -0.17
N LYS A 75 45.80 12.16 0.10
CA LYS A 75 46.07 13.61 0.14
C LYS A 75 46.47 14.13 1.53
N GLY A 76 46.47 13.26 2.55
CA GLY A 76 46.85 13.57 3.93
C GLY A 76 48.12 12.88 4.41
N LYS A 77 48.96 12.38 3.49
CA LYS A 77 50.29 11.85 3.79
C LYS A 77 51.32 12.54 2.91
#